data_AF-A0A9Q0HRA3-F1
#
_entry.id   AF-A0A9Q0HRA3-F1
#
_cell.length_a   1.000
_cell.length_b   1.000
_cell.length_c   1.000
_cell.angle_alpha   90.00
_cell.angle_beta   90.00
_cell.angle_gamma   90.00
#
_symmetry.space_group_name_H-M   'P 1'
#
loop_
_entity.id
_entity.type
_entity.pdbx_description
1 polymer ?
#
loop_
_entity_poly.entity_id
_entity_poly.type
_entity_poly.pdbx_seq_one_letter_code
_entity_poly.pdbx_strand_id
1 'polypeptide(L)'
;MYHQRFSNTIIGYLNLLTLLASVPLIGGGLWFAHSSTTCQSALQMPLLALGFVMLLVSLAGFVGACFGVAWALWLYLFAMLTLIVGLLGFTVFGFAVTVGGGGEQVAGRVYREFKLGEYSSWLKSQIANDKNWHTALACVVGSKACDKITTYTPLDYLQRDLTPTQSGCCKPPTSCTYSGGMATAAQDGDCYRWNNAPNILCYGCESCKAGVLEQVRRSWHKISVVNVIVLVILIAIYAIGCCAFRNARRADSGYPYGVNHMSKVNPRWDYYWWRWWRDRREQLY
;
A
#
# COMPACT_ATOMS: atom_id res chain seq x y z
N MET A 1 -25.57 25.81 12.88
CA MET A 1 -25.37 24.83 13.98
C MET A 1 -25.64 23.37 13.59
N TYR A 2 -26.75 23.03 12.92
CA TYR A 2 -27.08 21.61 12.59
C TYR A 2 -26.05 20.92 11.67
N HIS A 3 -25.47 21.65 10.70
CA HIS A 3 -24.49 21.12 9.75
C HIS A 3 -23.12 20.76 10.38
N GLN A 4 -22.68 21.48 11.43
CA GLN A 4 -21.41 21.22 12.11
C GLN A 4 -21.45 19.95 12.97
N ARG A 5 -22.61 19.65 13.61
CA ARG A 5 -22.77 18.43 14.41
C ARG A 5 -22.75 17.18 13.54
N PHE A 6 -23.44 17.20 12.40
CA PHE A 6 -23.51 16.04 11.51
C PHE A 6 -22.14 15.67 10.92
N SER A 7 -21.35 16.67 10.50
CA SER A 7 -20.00 16.46 9.96
C SER A 7 -19.03 15.88 11.00
N ASN A 8 -19.08 16.36 12.25
CA ASN A 8 -18.23 15.85 13.32
C ASN A 8 -18.62 14.43 13.75
N THR A 9 -19.92 14.13 13.76
CA THR A 9 -20.42 12.77 14.05
C THR A 9 -20.03 11.78 12.95
N ILE A 10 -20.13 12.16 11.67
CA ILE A 10 -19.68 11.32 10.54
C ILE A 10 -18.17 11.05 10.60
N ILE A 11 -17.35 12.06 10.90
CA ILE A 11 -15.90 11.90 11.04
C ILE A 11 -15.58 10.95 12.21
N GLY A 12 -16.31 11.04 13.33
CA GLY A 12 -16.17 10.11 14.45
C GLY A 12 -16.50 8.66 14.07
N TYR A 13 -17.63 8.44 13.38
CA TYR A 13 -18.04 7.10 12.93
C TYR A 13 -17.07 6.49 11.91
N LEU A 14 -16.59 7.27 10.94
CA LEU A 14 -15.62 6.81 9.95
C LEU A 14 -14.29 6.40 10.60
N ASN A 15 -13.78 7.20 11.56
CA ASN A 15 -12.55 6.88 12.29
C ASN A 15 -12.71 5.68 13.25
N LEU A 16 -13.90 5.46 13.81
CA LEU A 16 -14.19 4.27 14.63
C LEU A 16 -14.21 3.00 13.78
N LEU A 17 -14.81 3.05 12.59
CA LEU A 17 -14.81 1.93 11.65
C LEU A 17 -13.40 1.60 11.16
N THR A 18 -12.56 2.59 10.88
CA THR A 18 -11.15 2.35 10.51
C THR A 18 -10.32 1.80 11.68
N LEU A 19 -10.60 2.21 12.93
CA LEU A 19 -9.98 1.64 14.13
C LEU A 19 -10.30 0.14 14.21
N LEU A 20 -11.59 -0.21 14.11
CA LEU A 20 -12.06 -1.59 14.19
C LEU A 20 -11.53 -2.46 13.04
N ALA A 21 -11.34 -1.90 11.84
CA ALA A 21 -10.73 -2.59 10.71
C ALA A 21 -9.21 -2.78 10.87
N SER A 22 -8.53 -1.90 11.62
CA SER A 22 -7.09 -2.05 11.90
C SER A 22 -6.79 -3.23 12.83
N VAL A 23 -7.70 -3.57 13.74
CA VAL A 23 -7.55 -4.67 14.70
C VAL A 23 -7.38 -6.04 14.03
N PRO A 24 -8.23 -6.49 13.08
CA PRO A 24 -8.03 -7.73 12.36
C PRO A 24 -6.85 -7.69 11.38
N LEU A 25 -6.43 -6.50 10.89
CA LEU A 25 -5.20 -6.38 10.09
C LEU A 25 -3.94 -6.62 10.94
N ILE A 26 -3.87 -6.02 12.13
CA ILE A 26 -2.78 -6.21 13.09
C ILE A 26 -2.82 -7.63 13.68
N GLY A 27 -4.01 -8.10 14.06
CA GLY A 27 -4.25 -9.44 14.61
C GLY A 27 -3.94 -10.55 13.61
N GLY A 28 -4.32 -10.37 12.33
CA GLY A 28 -3.90 -11.26 11.25
C GLY A 28 -2.38 -11.27 11.08
N GLY A 29 -1.74 -10.10 11.06
CA GLY A 29 -0.28 -9.98 11.01
C GLY A 29 0.45 -10.67 12.18
N LEU A 30 -0.11 -10.62 13.38
CA LEU A 30 0.41 -11.29 14.58
C LEU A 30 0.11 -12.80 14.60
N TRP A 31 -1.05 -13.24 14.12
CA TRP A 31 -1.41 -14.66 14.05
C TRP A 31 -0.53 -15.41 13.04
N PHE A 32 -0.23 -14.79 11.90
CA PHE A 32 0.75 -15.31 10.95
C PHE A 32 2.19 -15.36 11.51
N ALA A 33 2.50 -14.58 12.56
CA ALA A 33 3.78 -14.64 13.25
C ALA A 33 3.96 -15.92 14.10
N HIS A 34 2.84 -16.52 14.52
CA HIS A 34 2.84 -17.67 15.41
C HIS A 34 2.78 -19.02 14.65
N SER A 35 2.24 -19.04 13.42
CA SER A 35 1.83 -20.30 12.78
C SER A 35 2.76 -20.87 11.69
N SER A 36 3.75 -20.15 11.15
CA SER A 36 4.70 -20.80 10.24
C SER A 36 6.03 -20.06 10.04
N THR A 37 7.06 -20.88 9.86
CA THR A 37 8.47 -20.64 9.48
C THR A 37 8.87 -19.20 9.14
N THR A 38 10.05 -18.82 9.65
CA THR A 38 10.84 -17.56 9.53
C THR A 38 10.70 -16.71 8.27
N CYS A 39 10.11 -17.23 7.18
CA CYS A 39 9.95 -16.55 5.90
C CYS A 39 8.66 -15.76 5.68
N GLN A 40 7.62 -15.95 6.49
CA GLN A 40 6.45 -15.06 6.43
C GLN A 40 6.74 -13.63 6.95
N SER A 41 7.88 -13.43 7.61
CA SER A 41 8.27 -12.13 8.18
C SER A 41 8.48 -11.03 7.13
N ALA A 42 8.82 -11.39 5.89
CA ALA A 42 9.03 -10.42 4.80
C ALA A 42 7.73 -9.70 4.35
N LEU A 43 6.56 -10.34 4.48
CA LEU A 43 5.25 -9.68 4.28
C LEU A 43 4.64 -9.15 5.59
N GLN A 44 5.13 -9.62 6.74
CA GLN A 44 4.64 -9.26 8.07
C GLN A 44 4.98 -7.82 8.45
N MET A 45 6.23 -7.39 8.27
CA MET A 45 6.67 -6.02 8.57
C MET A 45 5.85 -4.94 7.84
N PRO A 46 5.60 -5.03 6.51
CA PRO A 46 4.79 -4.03 5.82
C PRO A 46 3.30 -4.08 6.21
N LEU A 47 2.76 -5.27 6.50
CA LEU A 47 1.35 -5.40 6.92
C LEU A 47 1.12 -4.83 8.34
N LEU A 48 2.05 -5.10 9.27
CA LEU A 48 2.04 -4.53 10.61
C LEU A 48 2.28 -3.01 10.58
N ALA A 49 3.18 -2.53 9.72
CA ALA A 49 3.39 -1.09 9.51
C ALA A 49 2.11 -0.42 9.00
N LEU A 50 1.43 -1.00 8.00
CA LEU A 50 0.14 -0.50 7.51
C LEU A 50 -0.94 -0.50 8.61
N GLY A 51 -1.04 -1.57 9.40
CA GLY A 51 -1.97 -1.67 10.53
C GLY A 51 -1.71 -0.60 11.59
N PHE A 52 -0.44 -0.38 11.94
CA PHE A 52 -0.02 0.65 12.90
C PHE A 52 -0.34 2.07 12.40
N VAL A 53 -0.10 2.34 11.11
CA VAL A 53 -0.45 3.61 10.47
C VAL A 53 -1.97 3.84 10.53
N MET A 54 -2.80 2.83 10.22
CA MET A 54 -4.25 2.94 10.35
C MET A 54 -4.71 3.18 11.80
N LEU A 55 -4.04 2.57 12.78
CA LEU A 55 -4.32 2.78 14.20
C LEU A 55 -4.05 4.23 14.60
N LEU A 56 -2.89 4.79 14.22
CA LEU A 56 -2.53 6.18 14.51
C LEU A 56 -3.55 7.17 13.93
N VAL A 57 -3.97 6.96 12.66
CA VAL A 57 -4.98 7.78 11.99
C VAL A 57 -6.30 7.76 12.75
N SER A 58 -6.74 6.57 13.14
CA SER A 58 -8.03 6.36 13.79
C SER A 58 -8.06 6.94 15.22
N LEU A 59 -6.97 6.79 15.97
CA LEU A 59 -6.84 7.33 17.33
C LEU A 59 -6.78 8.87 17.30
N ALA A 60 -6.06 9.43 16.33
CA ALA A 60 -5.98 10.88 16.15
C ALA A 60 -7.34 11.48 15.71
N GLY A 61 -8.08 10.78 14.84
CA GLY A 61 -9.42 11.20 14.40
C GLY A 61 -10.47 11.16 15.52
N PHE A 62 -10.37 10.18 16.43
CA PHE A 62 -11.22 10.08 17.62
C PHE A 62 -10.97 11.24 18.60
N VAL A 63 -9.70 11.53 18.91
CA VAL A 63 -9.31 12.64 19.80
C VAL A 63 -9.74 14.00 19.22
N GLY A 64 -9.58 14.21 17.92
CA GLY A 64 -10.03 15.43 17.25
C GLY A 64 -11.55 15.67 17.34
N ALA A 65 -12.35 14.60 17.32
CA ALA A 65 -13.81 14.67 17.41
C ALA A 65 -14.33 14.92 18.84
N CYS A 66 -13.69 14.35 19.86
CA CYS A 66 -14.17 14.41 21.25
C CYS A 66 -13.91 15.76 21.94
N PHE A 67 -12.79 16.42 21.64
CA PHE A 67 -12.35 17.56 22.46
C PHE A 67 -12.69 18.93 21.88
N GLY A 68 -12.99 19.06 20.57
CA GLY A 68 -13.39 20.34 19.97
C GLY A 68 -12.37 21.49 20.15
N VAL A 69 -11.15 21.20 20.62
CA VAL A 69 -10.12 22.19 20.90
C VAL A 69 -9.36 22.48 19.60
N ALA A 70 -9.35 23.75 19.18
CA ALA A 70 -8.69 24.19 17.94
C ALA A 70 -7.20 23.79 17.87
N TRP A 71 -6.50 23.77 19.01
CA TRP A 71 -5.11 23.34 19.10
C TRP A 71 -4.92 21.83 18.88
N ALA A 72 -5.84 21.00 19.39
CA ALA A 72 -5.84 19.55 19.14
C ALA A 72 -6.11 19.25 17.65
N LEU A 73 -7.01 20.00 17.02
CA LEU A 73 -7.29 19.88 15.58
C LEU A 73 -6.09 20.31 14.72
N TRP A 74 -5.30 21.28 15.18
CA TRP A 74 -4.07 21.69 14.51
C TRP A 74 -2.97 20.62 14.59
N LEU A 75 -2.73 20.04 15.78
CA LEU A 75 -1.81 18.92 15.96
C LEU A 75 -2.24 17.69 15.13
N TYR A 76 -3.54 17.42 15.06
CA TYR A 76 -4.11 16.39 14.20
C TYR A 76 -3.76 16.59 12.72
N LEU A 77 -4.00 17.80 12.19
CA LEU A 77 -3.68 18.11 10.79
C LEU A 77 -2.17 18.00 10.52
N PHE A 78 -1.32 18.42 11.45
CA PHE A 78 0.13 18.27 11.32
C PHE A 78 0.54 16.79 11.28
N ALA A 79 0.04 15.96 12.20
CA ALA A 79 0.33 14.53 12.23
C ALA A 79 -0.19 13.78 10.98
N MET A 80 -1.37 14.14 10.49
CA MET A 80 -1.90 13.58 9.24
C MET A 80 -1.05 13.97 8.03
N LEU A 81 -0.57 15.21 7.97
CA LEU A 81 0.29 15.67 6.89
C LEU A 81 1.63 14.92 6.87
N THR A 82 2.29 14.77 8.04
CA THR A 82 3.57 14.05 8.13
C THR A 82 3.40 12.58 7.73
N LEU A 83 2.29 11.95 8.10
CA LEU A 83 1.95 10.59 7.71
C LEU A 83 1.75 10.47 6.19
N ILE A 84 0.99 11.37 5.56
CA ILE A 84 0.79 11.39 4.11
C ILE A 84 2.14 11.54 3.39
N VAL A 85 2.99 12.49 3.82
CA VAL A 85 4.32 12.69 3.24
C VAL A 85 5.20 11.44 3.40
N GLY A 86 5.16 10.79 4.57
CA GLY A 86 5.88 9.54 4.81
C GLY A 86 5.43 8.41 3.90
N LEU A 87 4.13 8.20 3.75
CA LEU A 87 3.57 7.19 2.86
C LEU A 87 3.85 7.47 1.38
N LEU A 88 3.83 8.74 0.96
CA LEU A 88 4.24 9.15 -0.38
C LEU A 88 5.74 8.84 -0.60
N GLY A 89 6.61 9.20 0.34
CA GLY A 89 8.03 8.85 0.29
C GLY A 89 8.24 7.34 0.17
N PHE A 90 7.50 6.55 0.96
CA PHE A 90 7.52 5.09 0.88
C PHE A 90 7.05 4.57 -0.50
N THR A 91 6.00 5.14 -1.10
CA THR A 91 5.58 4.75 -2.46
C THR A 91 6.67 5.02 -3.49
N VAL A 92 7.27 6.21 -3.46
CA VAL A 92 8.32 6.62 -4.41
C VAL A 92 9.52 5.70 -4.27
N PHE A 93 9.96 5.44 -3.03
CA PHE A 93 11.01 4.48 -2.75
C PHE A 93 10.66 3.08 -3.25
N GLY A 94 9.46 2.60 -2.94
CA GLY A 94 8.96 1.29 -3.39
C GLY A 94 8.98 1.13 -4.91
N PHE A 95 8.57 2.16 -5.65
CA PHE A 95 8.68 2.17 -7.11
C PHE A 95 10.14 2.18 -7.58
N ALA A 96 10.99 3.03 -6.99
CA ALA A 96 12.40 3.13 -7.34
C ALA A 96 13.15 1.79 -7.15
N VAL A 97 12.90 1.07 -6.05
CA VAL A 97 13.54 -0.23 -5.80
C VAL A 97 12.98 -1.36 -6.67
N THR A 98 11.74 -1.23 -7.14
CA THR A 98 11.07 -2.24 -7.99
C THR A 98 11.16 -1.96 -9.50
N VAL A 99 11.97 -0.98 -9.91
CA VAL A 99 12.31 -0.74 -11.32
C VAL A 99 13.06 -1.95 -11.89
N GLY A 100 12.68 -2.37 -13.11
CA GLY A 100 13.30 -3.47 -13.84
C GLY A 100 12.87 -4.86 -13.37
N GLY A 101 13.39 -5.91 -14.02
CA GLY A 101 13.00 -7.32 -13.82
C GLY A 101 11.71 -7.70 -14.54
N GLY A 102 11.06 -8.79 -14.10
CA GLY A 102 9.84 -9.34 -14.73
C GLY A 102 10.09 -10.64 -15.49
N GLY A 103 11.37 -10.99 -15.64
CA GLY A 103 11.86 -12.22 -16.22
C GLY A 103 11.69 -12.30 -17.72
N GLU A 104 12.60 -13.02 -18.36
CA GLU A 104 12.54 -13.35 -19.78
C GLU A 104 11.66 -14.58 -20.00
N GLN A 105 10.90 -14.58 -21.09
CA GLN A 105 10.07 -15.73 -21.46
C GLN A 105 10.92 -16.74 -22.23
N VAL A 106 10.91 -17.99 -21.79
CA VAL A 106 11.62 -19.07 -22.48
C VAL A 106 10.75 -19.65 -23.59
N ALA A 107 11.31 -19.82 -24.78
CA ALA A 107 10.59 -20.36 -25.92
C ALA A 107 9.99 -21.75 -25.61
N GLY A 108 8.68 -21.90 -25.83
CA GLY A 108 7.96 -23.16 -25.59
C GLY A 108 7.72 -23.52 -24.11
N ARG A 109 7.89 -22.56 -23.18
CA ARG A 109 7.65 -22.75 -21.74
C ARG A 109 6.68 -21.71 -21.20
N VAL A 110 5.89 -22.11 -20.19
CA VAL A 110 4.97 -21.20 -19.49
C VAL A 110 5.71 -20.34 -18.46
N TYR A 111 6.73 -20.91 -17.79
CA TYR A 111 7.52 -20.18 -16.79
C TYR A 111 8.48 -19.16 -17.40
N ARG A 112 8.95 -18.24 -16.56
CA ARG A 112 9.96 -17.22 -16.90
C ARG A 112 11.30 -17.51 -16.23
N GLU A 113 12.36 -16.95 -16.79
CA GLU A 113 13.68 -16.96 -16.20
C GLU A 113 14.10 -15.57 -15.75
N PHE A 114 14.86 -15.52 -14.66
CA PHE A 114 15.18 -14.28 -13.98
C PHE A 114 16.68 -14.09 -13.98
N LYS A 115 17.14 -12.95 -14.50
CA LYS A 115 18.56 -12.57 -14.48
C LYS A 115 18.77 -11.48 -13.44
N LEU A 116 19.82 -11.62 -12.64
CA LEU A 116 20.09 -10.66 -11.57
C LEU A 116 20.31 -9.25 -12.12
N GLY A 117 20.92 -9.14 -13.31
CA GLY A 117 21.25 -7.87 -13.96
C GLY A 117 20.06 -6.93 -14.18
N GLU A 118 18.86 -7.46 -14.38
CA GLU A 118 17.65 -6.70 -14.71
C GLU A 118 17.03 -5.94 -13.53
N TYR A 119 17.45 -6.24 -12.31
CA TYR A 119 16.91 -5.62 -11.10
C TYR A 119 17.67 -4.34 -10.72
N SER A 120 17.00 -3.47 -9.96
CA SER A 120 17.57 -2.21 -9.45
C SER A 120 18.89 -2.42 -8.69
N SER A 121 19.78 -1.42 -8.73
CA SER A 121 21.06 -1.44 -8.00
C SER A 121 20.87 -1.63 -6.50
N TRP A 122 19.81 -1.04 -5.93
CA TRP A 122 19.49 -1.19 -4.52
C TRP A 122 19.15 -2.64 -4.15
N LEU A 123 18.27 -3.31 -4.90
CA LEU A 123 17.92 -4.71 -4.65
C LEU A 123 19.13 -5.64 -4.82
N LYS A 124 19.96 -5.40 -5.83
CA LYS A 124 21.21 -6.15 -6.02
C LYS A 124 22.14 -6.00 -4.82
N SER A 125 22.31 -4.79 -4.30
CA SER A 125 23.16 -4.55 -3.12
C SER A 125 22.66 -5.27 -1.86
N GLN A 126 21.34 -5.43 -1.71
CA GLN A 126 20.77 -6.15 -0.57
C GLN A 126 21.09 -7.64 -0.57
N ILE A 127 21.15 -8.26 -1.75
CA ILE A 127 21.49 -9.69 -1.89
C ILE A 127 23.00 -9.91 -2.05
N ALA A 128 23.77 -8.91 -2.47
CA ALA A 128 25.23 -9.00 -2.50
C ALA A 128 25.83 -9.18 -1.09
N ASN A 129 25.14 -8.70 -0.05
CA ASN A 129 25.54 -8.90 1.33
C ASN A 129 25.25 -10.34 1.78
N ASP A 130 26.28 -11.12 2.09
CA ASP A 130 26.15 -12.53 2.49
C ASP A 130 25.18 -12.73 3.65
N LYS A 131 25.24 -11.89 4.68
CA LYS A 131 24.33 -12.00 5.84
C LYS A 131 22.85 -11.91 5.44
N ASN A 132 22.53 -10.99 4.54
CA ASN A 132 21.17 -10.79 4.07
C ASN A 132 20.74 -11.93 3.15
N TRP A 133 21.65 -12.39 2.28
CA TRP A 133 21.42 -13.54 1.42
C TRP A 133 21.16 -14.81 2.21
N HIS A 134 21.98 -15.15 3.22
CA HIS A 134 21.78 -16.35 4.04
C HIS A 134 20.43 -16.32 4.76
N THR A 135 20.00 -15.15 5.21
CA THR A 135 18.67 -14.97 5.82
C THR A 135 17.56 -15.24 4.80
N ALA A 136 17.66 -14.65 3.61
CA ALA A 136 16.72 -14.85 2.51
C ALA A 136 16.74 -16.30 1.98
N LEU A 137 17.88 -16.97 2.02
CA LEU A 137 18.02 -18.34 1.55
C LEU A 137 17.44 -19.34 2.55
N ALA A 138 17.71 -19.17 3.85
CA ALA A 138 17.08 -19.97 4.91
C ALA A 138 15.55 -19.90 4.83
N CYS A 139 15.06 -18.73 4.44
CA CYS A 139 13.68 -18.44 4.09
C CYS A 139 13.14 -19.35 2.95
N VAL A 140 13.84 -19.39 1.82
CA VAL A 140 13.48 -20.20 0.65
C VAL A 140 13.48 -21.69 0.98
N VAL A 141 14.55 -22.16 1.63
CA VAL A 141 14.68 -23.56 2.05
C VAL A 141 13.59 -23.94 3.06
N GLY A 142 13.35 -23.09 4.07
CA GLY A 142 12.32 -23.31 5.08
C GLY A 142 10.88 -23.28 4.55
N SER A 143 10.64 -22.64 3.41
CA SER A 143 9.33 -22.64 2.74
C SER A 143 8.97 -23.96 2.05
N LYS A 144 9.95 -24.89 1.91
CA LYS A 144 9.80 -26.15 1.16
C LYS A 144 9.27 -25.93 -0.27
N ALA A 145 9.60 -24.80 -0.88
CA ALA A 145 9.14 -24.45 -2.22
C ALA A 145 9.66 -25.44 -3.29
N CYS A 146 10.87 -25.96 -3.10
CA CYS A 146 11.50 -26.94 -4.00
C CYS A 146 11.00 -28.37 -3.80
N ASP A 147 10.62 -28.76 -2.57
CA ASP A 147 10.09 -30.10 -2.28
C ASP A 147 8.89 -30.44 -3.16
N LYS A 148 8.06 -29.43 -3.46
CA LYS A 148 6.85 -29.56 -4.31
C LYS A 148 7.12 -29.90 -5.77
N ILE A 149 8.36 -29.74 -6.25
CA ILE A 149 8.75 -29.92 -7.65
C ILE A 149 9.66 -31.15 -7.83
N THR A 150 10.13 -31.75 -6.74
CA THR A 150 11.01 -32.93 -6.80
C THR A 150 10.39 -34.11 -7.56
N THR A 151 9.06 -34.18 -7.61
CA THR A 151 8.29 -35.21 -8.33
C THR A 151 7.88 -34.80 -9.76
N TYR A 152 8.28 -33.62 -10.24
CA TYR A 152 7.82 -33.14 -11.54
C TYR A 152 8.54 -33.82 -12.68
N THR A 153 7.77 -34.23 -13.68
CA THR A 153 8.29 -34.79 -14.92
C THR A 153 8.76 -33.67 -15.87
N PRO A 154 9.56 -33.98 -16.90
CA PRO A 154 9.94 -33.00 -17.93
C PRO A 154 8.73 -32.30 -18.60
N LEU A 155 7.59 -32.99 -18.66
CA LEU A 155 6.32 -32.47 -19.18
C LEU A 155 5.66 -31.47 -18.22
N ASP A 156 5.73 -31.70 -16.91
CA ASP A 156 5.24 -30.75 -15.91
C ASP A 156 5.98 -29.42 -16.00
N TYR A 157 7.30 -29.44 -16.25
CA TYR A 157 8.07 -28.23 -16.52
C TYR A 157 7.68 -27.53 -17.83
N LEU A 158 7.05 -28.20 -18.80
CA LEU A 158 6.53 -27.55 -20.01
C LEU A 158 5.21 -26.82 -19.74
N GLN A 159 4.33 -27.45 -18.96
CA GLN A 159 2.92 -27.05 -18.85
C GLN A 159 2.58 -26.23 -17.61
N ARG A 160 3.31 -26.39 -16.51
CA ARG A 160 3.02 -25.69 -15.25
C ARG A 160 3.75 -24.36 -15.17
N ASP A 161 3.06 -23.36 -14.62
CA ASP A 161 3.68 -22.10 -14.25
C ASP A 161 4.42 -22.26 -12.91
N LEU A 162 5.71 -21.92 -12.90
CA LEU A 162 6.55 -22.02 -11.72
C LEU A 162 6.63 -20.65 -11.05
N THR A 163 6.66 -20.63 -9.71
CA THR A 163 6.93 -19.37 -9.02
C THR A 163 8.37 -18.90 -9.30
N PRO A 164 8.69 -17.60 -9.10
CA PRO A 164 10.03 -17.10 -9.39
C PRO A 164 11.15 -17.86 -8.64
N THR A 165 10.94 -18.17 -7.36
CA THR A 165 11.87 -18.98 -6.57
C THR A 165 11.99 -20.42 -7.07
N GLN A 166 10.88 -21.01 -7.51
CA GLN A 166 10.88 -22.35 -8.08
C GLN A 166 11.67 -22.44 -9.39
N SER A 167 11.45 -21.46 -10.28
CA SER A 167 12.12 -21.40 -11.58
C SER A 167 13.60 -21.03 -11.52
N GLY A 168 14.03 -20.32 -10.46
CA GLY A 168 15.42 -19.86 -10.29
C GLY A 168 16.27 -20.73 -9.36
N CYS A 169 15.68 -21.39 -8.36
CA CYS A 169 16.42 -22.16 -7.36
C CYS A 169 16.25 -23.68 -7.48
N CYS A 170 15.07 -24.14 -7.90
CA CYS A 170 14.66 -25.55 -7.78
C CYS A 170 14.79 -26.36 -9.08
N LYS A 171 15.08 -25.70 -10.22
CA LYS A 171 15.25 -26.35 -11.52
C LYS A 171 16.65 -26.04 -12.09
N PRO A 172 17.20 -26.91 -12.94
CA PRO A 172 18.43 -26.58 -13.67
C PRO A 172 18.21 -25.39 -14.61
N PRO A 173 19.19 -24.49 -14.78
CA PRO A 173 19.05 -23.37 -15.71
C PRO A 173 18.89 -23.87 -17.16
N THR A 174 17.96 -23.30 -17.92
CA THR A 174 17.64 -23.83 -19.26
C THR A 174 18.68 -23.52 -20.33
N SER A 175 19.51 -22.50 -20.09
CA SER A 175 20.64 -22.15 -20.95
C SER A 175 21.78 -23.18 -20.93
N CYS A 176 21.82 -24.04 -19.91
CA CYS A 176 22.93 -24.96 -19.67
C CYS A 176 22.74 -26.29 -20.42
N THR A 177 23.82 -26.80 -21.02
CA THR A 177 23.85 -28.17 -21.57
C THR A 177 24.65 -29.12 -20.66
N TYR A 178 23.96 -30.13 -20.15
CA TYR A 178 24.53 -31.15 -19.25
C TYR A 178 24.76 -32.47 -20.00
N SER A 179 25.94 -33.06 -19.82
CA SER A 179 26.27 -34.42 -20.29
C SER A 179 26.78 -35.24 -19.11
N GLY A 180 26.20 -36.43 -18.89
CA GLY A 180 26.55 -37.27 -17.74
C GLY A 180 26.33 -36.62 -16.37
N GLY A 181 25.44 -35.64 -16.28
CA GLY A 181 25.17 -34.89 -15.03
C GLY A 181 26.13 -33.74 -14.74
N MET A 182 27.08 -33.45 -15.64
CA MET A 182 28.01 -32.32 -15.53
C MET A 182 27.80 -31.29 -16.64
N ALA A 183 28.02 -30.02 -16.33
CA ALA A 183 27.98 -28.94 -17.32
C ALA A 183 29.11 -29.12 -18.34
N THR A 184 28.79 -28.93 -19.62
CA THR A 184 29.73 -29.13 -20.73
C THR A 184 30.21 -27.81 -21.32
N ALA A 185 31.45 -27.75 -21.83
CA ALA A 185 32.05 -26.56 -22.44
C ALA A 185 32.13 -25.33 -21.51
N ALA A 186 32.47 -24.15 -22.05
CA ALA A 186 32.41 -22.87 -21.35
C ALA A 186 30.97 -22.34 -21.38
N GLN A 187 30.33 -22.28 -20.21
CA GLN A 187 28.94 -21.84 -20.04
C GLN A 187 28.82 -20.75 -18.98
N ASP A 188 27.60 -20.32 -18.74
CA ASP A 188 27.27 -19.46 -17.61
C ASP A 188 27.74 -20.07 -16.27
N GLY A 189 28.18 -19.21 -15.35
CA GLY A 189 28.67 -19.63 -14.03
C GLY A 189 27.64 -20.41 -13.22
N ASP A 190 26.35 -20.16 -13.43
CA ASP A 190 25.27 -20.88 -12.75
C ASP A 190 25.21 -22.36 -13.16
N CYS A 191 25.66 -22.72 -14.37
CA CYS A 191 25.64 -24.10 -14.86
C CYS A 191 26.51 -25.03 -14.02
N TYR A 192 27.65 -24.54 -13.53
CA TYR A 192 28.60 -25.30 -12.70
C TYR A 192 28.19 -25.36 -11.23
N ARG A 193 27.29 -24.47 -10.79
CA ARG A 193 26.81 -24.39 -9.41
C ARG A 193 25.57 -25.26 -9.14
N TRP A 194 24.88 -25.69 -10.20
CA TRP A 194 23.74 -26.58 -10.09
C TRP A 194 24.11 -27.96 -9.53
N ASN A 195 23.26 -28.52 -8.68
CA ASN A 195 23.39 -29.89 -8.17
C ASN A 195 22.01 -30.57 -8.04
N ASN A 196 21.92 -31.86 -8.33
CA ASN A 196 20.66 -32.63 -8.22
C ASN A 196 20.30 -33.01 -6.76
N ALA A 197 21.21 -32.83 -5.81
CA ALA A 197 20.94 -33.10 -4.41
C ALA A 197 19.92 -32.08 -3.84
N PRO A 198 18.85 -32.52 -3.17
CA PRO A 198 17.74 -31.66 -2.74
C PRO A 198 18.15 -30.60 -1.71
N ASN A 199 19.27 -30.81 -1.02
CA ASN A 199 19.84 -29.89 -0.04
C ASN A 199 20.79 -28.83 -0.64
N ILE A 200 21.16 -28.93 -1.92
CA ILE A 200 22.14 -28.04 -2.56
C ILE A 200 21.51 -27.26 -3.72
N LEU A 201 20.82 -27.95 -4.65
CA LEU A 201 20.11 -27.35 -5.79
C LEU A 201 20.88 -26.17 -6.45
N CYS A 202 20.19 -25.12 -6.92
CA CYS A 202 20.83 -23.88 -7.38
C CYS A 202 20.86 -22.80 -6.28
N TYR A 203 20.95 -23.17 -5.01
CA TYR A 203 20.90 -22.19 -3.91
C TYR A 203 22.08 -21.20 -3.90
N GLY A 204 23.17 -21.49 -4.60
CA GLY A 204 24.30 -20.57 -4.79
C GLY A 204 24.27 -19.77 -6.09
N CYS A 205 23.24 -19.94 -6.93
CA CYS A 205 23.19 -19.37 -8.27
C CYS A 205 22.67 -17.93 -8.29
N GLU A 206 23.11 -17.15 -9.27
CA GLU A 206 22.60 -15.79 -9.52
C GLU A 206 21.15 -15.82 -10.01
N SER A 207 20.75 -16.87 -10.72
CA SER A 207 19.36 -17.16 -11.10
C SER A 207 18.44 -17.35 -9.89
N CYS A 208 18.93 -17.97 -8.81
CA CYS A 208 18.17 -18.15 -7.58
C CYS A 208 18.01 -16.81 -6.84
N LYS A 209 19.09 -16.04 -6.74
CA LYS A 209 19.06 -14.66 -6.20
C LYS A 209 18.06 -13.79 -6.97
N ALA A 210 18.06 -13.86 -8.30
CA ALA A 210 17.12 -13.15 -9.16
C ALA A 210 15.67 -13.60 -8.93
N GLY A 211 15.43 -14.90 -8.78
CA GLY A 211 14.10 -15.44 -8.44
C GLY A 211 13.59 -14.93 -7.09
N VAL A 212 14.47 -14.79 -6.09
CA VAL A 212 14.12 -14.17 -4.79
C VAL A 212 13.79 -12.68 -4.96
N LEU A 213 14.56 -11.93 -5.74
CA LEU A 213 14.26 -10.51 -6.01
C LEU A 213 12.94 -10.32 -6.73
N GLU A 214 12.61 -11.19 -7.67
CA GLU A 214 11.30 -11.13 -8.34
C GLU A 214 10.16 -11.37 -7.35
N GLN A 215 10.32 -12.35 -6.46
CA GLN A 215 9.31 -12.63 -5.45
C GLN A 215 9.10 -11.42 -4.53
N VAL A 216 10.19 -10.76 -4.13
CA VAL A 216 10.17 -9.52 -3.36
C VAL A 216 9.48 -8.42 -4.17
N ARG A 217 9.85 -8.21 -5.43
CA ARG A 217 9.25 -7.21 -6.33
C ARG A 217 7.72 -7.38 -6.46
N ARG A 218 7.26 -8.60 -6.73
CA ARG A 218 5.82 -8.92 -6.83
C ARG A 218 5.09 -8.63 -5.52
N SER A 219 5.74 -8.90 -4.39
CA SER A 219 5.16 -8.62 -3.06
C SER A 219 5.08 -7.12 -2.79
N TRP A 220 6.13 -6.37 -3.14
CA TRP A 220 6.14 -4.90 -3.09
C TRP A 220 5.06 -4.28 -3.96
N HIS A 221 4.79 -4.81 -5.15
CA HIS A 221 3.71 -4.32 -6.01
C HIS A 221 2.35 -4.46 -5.33
N LYS A 222 2.08 -5.61 -4.70
CA LYS A 222 0.82 -5.83 -3.93
C LYS A 222 0.69 -4.82 -2.78
N ILE A 223 1.76 -4.61 -2.02
CA ILE A 223 1.79 -3.65 -0.90
C ILE A 223 1.60 -2.22 -1.41
N SER A 224 2.25 -1.86 -2.52
CA SER A 224 2.14 -0.53 -3.13
C SER A 224 0.71 -0.23 -3.55
N VAL A 225 0.00 -1.19 -4.18
CA VAL A 225 -1.42 -1.04 -4.53
C VAL A 225 -2.28 -0.74 -3.31
N VAL A 226 -2.11 -1.52 -2.22
CA VAL A 226 -2.84 -1.27 -0.96
C VAL A 226 -2.49 0.11 -0.39
N ASN A 227 -1.20 0.47 -0.39
CA ASN A 227 -0.73 1.75 0.13
C ASN A 227 -1.28 2.95 -0.65
N VAL A 228 -1.40 2.84 -1.98
CA VAL A 228 -2.03 3.88 -2.83
C VAL A 228 -3.49 4.08 -2.47
N ILE A 229 -4.25 2.99 -2.24
CA ILE A 229 -5.65 3.08 -1.80
C ILE A 229 -5.75 3.80 -0.46
N VAL A 230 -4.90 3.42 0.51
CA VAL A 230 -4.84 4.07 1.83
C VAL A 230 -4.50 5.55 1.72
N LEU A 231 -3.51 5.91 0.89
CA LEU A 231 -3.12 7.30 0.63
C LEU A 231 -4.29 8.15 0.12
N VAL A 232 -5.07 7.63 -0.84
CA VAL A 232 -6.25 8.35 -1.37
C VAL A 232 -7.27 8.62 -0.27
N ILE A 233 -7.56 7.62 0.57
CA ILE A 233 -8.49 7.76 1.70
C ILE A 233 -7.97 8.82 2.69
N LEU A 234 -6.68 8.78 3.02
CA LEU A 234 -6.06 9.74 3.95
C LEU A 234 -6.09 11.17 3.42
N ILE A 235 -5.84 11.37 2.12
CA ILE A 235 -5.93 12.68 1.48
C ILE A 235 -7.37 13.21 1.56
N ALA A 236 -8.38 12.37 1.33
CA ALA A 236 -9.78 12.75 1.45
C ALA A 236 -10.14 13.16 2.89
N ILE A 237 -9.73 12.36 3.88
CA ILE A 237 -9.94 12.67 5.31
C ILE A 237 -9.23 13.98 5.69
N TYR A 238 -7.99 14.17 5.22
CA TYR A 238 -7.21 15.39 5.44
C TYR A 238 -7.90 16.63 4.84
N ALA A 239 -8.45 16.52 3.62
CA ALA A 239 -9.19 17.61 2.99
C ALA A 239 -10.46 17.98 3.79
N ILE A 240 -11.21 16.97 4.28
CA ILE A 240 -12.38 17.19 5.14
C ILE A 240 -11.97 17.83 6.48
N GLY A 241 -10.89 17.34 7.10
CA GLY A 241 -10.33 17.91 8.33
C GLY A 241 -9.90 19.36 8.16
N CYS A 242 -9.24 19.69 7.06
CA CYS A 242 -8.87 21.07 6.70
C CYS A 242 -10.10 21.96 6.50
N CYS A 243 -11.14 21.46 5.82
CA CYS A 243 -12.41 22.18 5.65
C CYS A 243 -13.10 22.44 6.99
N ALA A 244 -13.15 21.43 7.87
CA ALA A 244 -13.72 21.55 9.21
C ALA A 244 -12.94 22.56 10.07
N PHE A 245 -11.61 22.48 10.05
CA PHE A 245 -10.73 23.41 10.77
C PHE A 245 -10.87 24.85 10.27
N ARG A 246 -10.92 25.06 8.94
CA ARG A 246 -11.14 26.39 8.36
C ARG A 246 -12.51 26.95 8.73
N ASN A 247 -13.53 26.10 8.83
CA ASN A 247 -14.87 26.50 9.26
C ASN A 247 -14.91 26.86 10.75
N ALA A 248 -14.27 26.06 11.61
CA ALA A 248 -14.16 26.37 13.05
C ALA A 248 -13.42 27.68 13.29
N ARG A 249 -12.28 27.89 12.62
CA ARG A 249 -11.50 29.12 12.75
C ARG A 249 -12.27 30.37 12.29
N ARG A 250 -13.11 30.26 11.24
CA ARG A 250 -14.00 31.35 10.80
C ARG A 250 -15.09 31.67 11.82
N ALA A 251 -15.62 30.67 12.52
CA ALA A 251 -16.59 30.88 13.58
C ALA A 251 -15.98 31.63 14.77
N ASP A 252 -14.71 31.34 15.12
CA ASP A 252 -13.99 32.06 16.18
C ASP A 252 -13.52 33.46 15.77
N SER A 253 -13.08 33.65 14.52
CA SER A 253 -12.61 34.95 14.01
C SER A 253 -13.77 35.93 13.76
N GLY A 254 -14.99 35.41 13.60
CA GLY A 254 -16.22 36.17 13.57
C GLY A 254 -16.65 36.55 14.98
N TYR A 255 -16.00 37.53 15.59
CA TYR A 255 -16.58 38.24 16.73
C TYR A 255 -18.03 38.67 16.39
N PRO A 256 -18.97 38.65 17.36
CA PRO A 256 -20.36 39.00 17.15
C PRO A 256 -20.48 40.51 16.96
N TYR A 257 -20.07 41.03 15.81
CA TYR A 257 -20.59 42.29 15.37
C TYR A 257 -22.03 42.05 14.98
N GLY A 258 -22.91 42.50 15.88
CA GLY A 258 -24.27 42.93 15.64
C GLY A 258 -25.09 41.94 14.83
N VAL A 259 -26.14 41.43 15.45
CA VAL A 259 -27.27 40.81 14.78
C VAL A 259 -27.61 41.59 13.49
N ASN A 260 -27.07 41.15 12.36
CA ASN A 260 -27.48 41.64 11.05
C ASN A 260 -28.79 40.95 10.78
N HIS A 261 -29.84 41.44 11.44
CA HIS A 261 -31.20 41.36 10.93
C HIS A 261 -31.28 42.18 9.64
N MET A 262 -30.60 41.75 8.58
CA MET A 262 -31.22 41.86 7.27
C MET A 262 -32.31 40.79 7.26
N SER A 263 -33.45 41.16 7.85
CA SER A 263 -34.70 40.56 7.39
C SER A 263 -34.68 40.75 5.87
N LYS A 264 -34.63 39.65 5.12
CA LYS A 264 -35.14 39.69 3.75
C LYS A 264 -36.57 40.18 3.91
N VAL A 265 -36.77 41.48 3.67
CA VAL A 265 -38.10 42.02 3.44
C VAL A 265 -38.55 41.29 2.18
N ASN A 266 -39.30 40.21 2.40
CA ASN A 266 -40.06 39.57 1.34
C ASN A 266 -40.88 40.70 0.71
N PRO A 267 -40.82 40.95 -0.61
CA PRO A 267 -41.59 42.02 -1.22
C PRO A 267 -43.06 41.78 -0.88
N ARG A 268 -43.59 42.63 0.00
CA ARG A 268 -44.98 42.57 0.44
C ARG A 268 -45.82 43.17 -0.68
N TRP A 269 -46.30 42.30 -1.56
CA TRP A 269 -47.11 42.63 -2.73
C TRP A 269 -48.32 43.52 -2.40
N ASP A 270 -48.84 43.47 -1.17
CA ASP A 270 -49.94 44.32 -0.68
C ASP A 270 -49.68 45.83 -0.91
N TYR A 271 -48.43 46.29 -0.78
CA TYR A 271 -48.10 47.72 -0.87
C TYR A 271 -48.17 48.24 -2.32
N TYR A 272 -47.85 47.38 -3.30
CA TYR A 272 -47.94 47.74 -4.71
C TYR A 272 -49.40 47.82 -5.17
N TRP A 273 -50.24 46.87 -4.73
CA TRP A 273 -51.66 46.85 -5.06
C TRP A 273 -52.41 48.02 -4.45
N TRP A 274 -52.11 48.38 -3.20
CA TRP A 274 -52.76 49.50 -2.54
C TRP A 274 -52.38 50.86 -3.15
N ARG A 275 -51.13 51.03 -3.61
CA ARG A 275 -50.68 52.24 -4.33
C ARG A 275 -51.35 52.36 -5.70
N TRP A 276 -51.38 51.27 -6.48
CA TRP A 276 -52.02 51.25 -7.80
C TRP A 276 -53.53 51.50 -7.73
N TRP A 277 -54.22 50.97 -6.71
CA TRP A 277 -55.65 51.24 -6.48
C TRP A 277 -55.94 52.68 -6.03
N ARG A 278 -54.98 53.37 -5.39
CA ARG A 278 -55.15 54.77 -5.02
C ARG A 278 -54.92 55.70 -6.20
N ASP A 279 -53.88 55.46 -6.99
CA ASP A 279 -53.60 56.24 -8.20
C ASP A 279 -54.74 56.15 -9.22
N ARG A 280 -55.39 54.98 -9.37
CA ARG A 280 -56.60 54.86 -10.20
C ARG A 280 -57.82 55.59 -9.66
N ARG A 281 -57.92 55.78 -8.35
CA ARG A 281 -59.06 56.46 -7.71
C ARG A 281 -58.98 57.98 -7.88
N GLU A 282 -57.76 58.52 -7.93
CA GLU A 282 -57.49 59.95 -8.14
C GLU A 282 -57.60 60.38 -9.61
N GLN A 283 -57.66 59.42 -10.56
CA GLN A 283 -57.90 59.71 -11.99
C GLN A 283 -59.39 59.75 -12.38
N LEU A 284 -60.29 59.40 -11.46
CA LEU A 284 -61.74 59.34 -11.70
C LEU A 284 -62.52 60.47 -10.99
N TYR A 285 -61.82 61.49 -10.47
CA TYR A 285 -62.38 62.74 -9.95
C TYR A 285 -61.65 63.94 -10.55
#